data_AF-A0A538HFX6-F1
#
_entry.id   AF-A0A538HFX6-F1
#
_cell.length_a   1.000
_cell.length_b   1.000
_cell.length_c   1.000
_cell.angle_alpha   90.00
_cell.angle_beta   90.00
_cell.angle_gamma   90.00
#
_symmetry.space_group_name_H-M   'P 1'
#
loop_
_entity.id
_entity.type
_entity.pdbx_description
1 polymer ?
#
loop_
_entity_poly.entity_id
_entity_poly.type
_entity_poly.pdbx_seq_one_letter_code
_entity_poly.pdbx_strand_id
1 'polypeptide(L)'
;MAARPVVRQPRAGDETGSSLIELAVVIVIMAVLMIIATPTLLGSRHRASDRGAQAILRHVLLAENAAYTQRQAYTDDITPSGLPSMEGSVRYGGDVDPAATGTVYVDVSTANVLTLGSRSSSGSCFYVQETPGNGNVGYLIDATCPRPSEATNFGRSW
;
A
#
# COMPACT_ATOMS: atom_id res chain seq x y z
N MET A 1 12.25 57.75 67.02
CA MET A 1 11.83 57.47 65.64
C MET A 1 12.53 56.17 65.23
N ALA A 2 11.87 55.02 65.44
CA ALA A 2 12.46 53.70 65.16
C ALA A 2 11.78 53.09 63.94
N ALA A 3 12.57 52.78 62.91
CA ALA A 3 12.09 52.24 61.64
C ALA A 3 11.60 50.80 61.82
N ARG A 4 10.36 50.52 61.36
CA ARG A 4 9.78 49.16 61.35
C ARG A 4 10.37 48.38 60.17
N PRO A 5 10.84 47.12 60.37
CA PRO A 5 11.28 46.29 59.27
C PRO A 5 10.08 45.84 58.42
N VAL A 6 10.16 46.04 57.11
CA VAL A 6 9.21 45.49 56.13
C VAL A 6 9.51 44.00 55.95
N VAL A 7 8.63 43.16 56.51
CA VAL A 7 8.65 41.72 56.28
C VAL A 7 8.16 41.46 54.85
N ARG A 8 9.06 41.05 53.95
CA ARG A 8 8.69 40.56 52.62
C ARG A 8 8.22 39.11 52.76
N GLN A 9 6.91 38.88 52.63
CA GLN A 9 6.39 37.52 52.49
C GLN A 9 6.79 36.97 51.11
N PRO A 10 7.40 35.78 51.03
CA PRO A 10 7.52 35.07 49.76
C PRO A 10 6.10 34.72 49.29
N ARG A 11 5.75 35.09 48.06
CA ARG A 11 4.56 34.54 47.40
C ARG A 11 4.80 33.04 47.32
N ALA A 12 4.11 32.27 48.15
CA ALA A 12 3.95 30.85 47.94
C ALA A 12 3.38 30.71 46.53
N GLY A 13 4.24 30.22 45.62
CA GLY A 13 3.83 29.91 44.26
C GLY A 13 2.64 28.97 44.38
N ASP A 14 1.53 29.40 43.82
CA ASP A 14 0.31 28.62 43.64
C ASP A 14 0.57 27.58 42.54
N GLU A 15 1.67 26.84 42.67
CA GLU A 15 2.00 25.63 41.93
C GLU A 15 1.13 24.52 42.51
N THR A 16 -0.18 24.73 42.41
CA THR A 16 -1.20 23.71 42.56
C THR A 16 -0.94 22.70 41.45
N GLY A 17 -0.09 21.72 41.75
CA GLY A 17 0.11 20.55 40.90
C GLY A 17 -1.27 20.02 40.53
N SER A 18 -1.54 19.97 39.23
CA SER A 18 -2.76 19.37 38.69
C SER A 18 -2.95 18.04 39.40
N SER A 19 -4.17 17.83 39.92
CA SER A 19 -4.44 16.63 40.68
C SER A 19 -4.11 15.41 39.81
N LEU A 20 -3.43 14.40 40.36
CA LEU A 20 -3.13 13.17 39.62
C LEU A 20 -4.39 12.54 39.02
N ILE A 21 -5.56 12.83 39.60
CA ILE A 21 -6.86 12.41 39.08
C ILE A 21 -7.26 13.10 37.76
N GLU A 22 -6.80 14.33 37.55
CA GLU A 22 -7.08 15.12 36.35
C GLU A 22 -6.32 14.55 35.15
N LEU A 23 -5.08 14.12 35.35
CA LEU A 23 -4.34 13.38 34.32
C LEU A 23 -4.91 11.97 34.12
N ALA A 24 -5.34 11.30 35.20
CA ALA A 24 -5.92 9.97 35.13
C ALA A 24 -7.23 9.94 34.31
N VAL A 25 -8.13 10.91 34.50
CA VAL A 25 -9.39 10.96 33.74
C VAL A 25 -9.14 11.23 32.24
N VAL A 26 -8.14 12.04 31.91
CA VAL A 26 -7.75 12.31 30.51
C VAL A 26 -7.24 11.04 29.84
N ILE A 27 -6.40 10.25 30.51
CA ILE A 27 -5.91 8.97 29.99
C ILE A 27 -7.05 7.96 29.81
N VAL A 28 -7.99 7.90 30.76
CA VAL A 28 -9.17 7.02 30.66
C VAL A 28 -10.03 7.39 29.45
N ILE A 29 -10.30 8.68 29.24
CA ILE A 29 -11.07 9.14 28.08
C ILE A 29 -10.31 8.84 26.78
N MET A 30 -9.00 9.11 26.71
CA MET A 30 -8.18 8.77 25.55
C MET A 30 -8.19 7.25 25.25
N ALA A 31 -8.17 6.40 26.28
CA ALA A 31 -8.25 4.96 26.12
C ALA A 31 -9.59 4.51 25.52
N VAL A 32 -10.72 5.05 25.99
CA VAL A 32 -12.05 4.73 25.45
C VAL A 32 -12.16 5.16 23.98
N LEU A 33 -11.65 6.34 23.63
CA LEU A 33 -11.64 6.81 22.24
C LEU A 33 -10.79 5.93 21.33
N MET A 34 -9.61 5.51 21.79
CA MET A 34 -8.71 4.65 21.02
C MET A 34 -9.32 3.28 20.74
N ILE A 35 -10.03 2.68 21.70
CA ILE A 35 -10.69 1.38 21.53
C ILE A 35 -11.74 1.43 20.41
N ILE A 36 -12.53 2.50 20.32
CA ILE A 36 -13.58 2.65 19.29
C ILE A 36 -12.97 3.02 17.92
N ALA A 37 -11.89 3.79 17.91
CA ALA A 37 -11.25 4.25 16.67
C ALA A 37 -10.36 3.19 15.99
N THR A 38 -9.69 2.32 16.75
CA THR A 38 -8.76 1.32 16.21
C THR A 38 -9.39 0.33 15.21
N PRO A 39 -10.61 -0.23 15.41
CA PRO A 39 -11.16 -1.21 14.47
C PRO A 39 -11.40 -0.63 13.07
N THR A 40 -11.81 0.63 12.96
CA THR A 40 -12.06 1.26 11.64
C THR A 40 -10.77 1.60 10.91
N LEU A 41 -9.69 1.89 11.65
CA LEU A 41 -8.39 2.24 11.09
C LEU A 41 -7.71 1.06 10.37
N LEU A 42 -7.90 -0.17 10.84
CA LEU A 42 -7.36 -1.37 10.19
C LEU A 42 -8.04 -1.64 8.84
N GLY A 43 -9.38 -1.51 8.79
CA GLY A 43 -10.13 -1.71 7.56
C GLY A 43 -9.83 -0.67 6.48
N SER A 44 -9.61 0.60 6.86
CA SER A 44 -9.22 1.64 5.89
C SER A 44 -7.82 1.42 5.32
N ARG A 45 -6.87 0.96 6.16
CA ARG A 45 -5.51 0.62 5.74
C ARG A 45 -5.47 -0.54 4.74
N HIS A 46 -6.22 -1.61 4.97
CA HIS A 46 -6.29 -2.73 4.03
C HIS A 46 -6.83 -2.29 2.66
N ARG A 47 -7.95 -1.56 2.62
CA ARG A 47 -8.50 -1.03 1.36
C ARG A 47 -7.54 -0.08 0.64
N ALA A 48 -6.80 0.74 1.38
CA ALA A 48 -5.80 1.62 0.79
C ALA A 48 -4.65 0.81 0.16
N SER A 49 -4.21 -0.26 0.83
CA SER A 49 -3.18 -1.16 0.31
C SER A 49 -3.64 -1.91 -0.94
N ASP A 50 -4.87 -2.41 -0.95
CA ASP A 50 -5.47 -3.08 -2.12
C ASP A 50 -5.51 -2.15 -3.33
N ARG A 51 -5.96 -0.91 -3.13
CA ARG A 51 -5.94 0.12 -4.19
C ARG A 51 -4.53 0.46 -4.63
N GLY A 52 -3.55 0.43 -3.73
CA GLY A 52 -2.14 0.62 -4.06
C GLY A 52 -1.62 -0.47 -4.99
N ALA A 53 -1.87 -1.74 -4.66
CA ALA A 53 -1.51 -2.89 -5.50
C ALA A 53 -2.20 -2.84 -6.87
N GLN A 54 -3.47 -2.45 -6.91
CA GLN A 54 -4.21 -2.24 -8.15
C GLN A 54 -3.64 -1.10 -9.01
N ALA A 55 -3.31 0.03 -8.38
CA ALA A 55 -2.78 1.19 -9.08
C ALA A 55 -1.41 0.88 -9.70
N ILE A 56 -0.50 0.27 -8.94
CA ILE A 56 0.84 -0.05 -9.44
C ILE A 56 0.78 -1.02 -10.62
N LEU A 57 -0.13 -2.01 -10.59
CA LEU A 57 -0.37 -2.91 -11.73
C LEU A 57 -0.85 -2.16 -12.97
N ARG A 58 -1.76 -1.19 -12.81
CA ARG A 58 -2.22 -0.36 -13.93
C ARG A 58 -1.11 0.53 -14.49
N HIS A 59 -0.24 1.07 -13.64
CA HIS A 59 0.90 1.87 -14.10
C HIS A 59 1.84 1.03 -14.97
N VAL A 60 2.20 -0.18 -14.53
CA VAL A 60 3.04 -1.09 -15.31
C VAL A 60 2.34 -1.52 -16.60
N LEU A 61 1.05 -1.85 -16.55
CA LEU A 61 0.27 -2.20 -17.74
C LEU A 61 0.26 -1.09 -18.80
N LEU A 62 0.12 0.17 -18.36
CA LEU A 62 0.17 1.32 -19.26
C LEU A 62 1.56 1.50 -19.88
N ALA A 63 2.63 1.30 -19.10
CA ALA A 63 4.00 1.35 -19.58
C ALA A 63 4.28 0.24 -20.62
N GLU A 64 3.84 -0.99 -20.33
CA GLU A 64 3.91 -2.14 -21.24
C GLU A 64 3.13 -1.88 -22.54
N ASN A 65 1.90 -1.36 -22.45
CA ASN A 65 1.12 -1.04 -23.64
C ASN A 65 1.75 0.08 -24.47
N ALA A 66 2.35 1.09 -23.83
CA ALA A 66 3.13 2.11 -24.53
C ALA A 66 4.33 1.47 -25.26
N ALA A 67 5.04 0.54 -24.62
CA ALA A 67 6.12 -0.26 -25.23
C ALA A 67 5.63 -1.03 -26.45
N TYR A 68 4.48 -1.68 -26.30
CA TYR A 68 3.91 -2.59 -27.25
C TYR A 68 3.59 -1.87 -28.57
N THR A 69 3.13 -0.61 -28.51
CA THR A 69 2.88 0.17 -29.74
C THR A 69 4.13 0.36 -30.61
N GLN A 70 5.32 0.29 -30.02
CA GLN A 70 6.60 0.49 -30.71
C GLN A 70 7.26 -0.84 -31.10
N ARG A 71 7.20 -1.84 -30.21
CA ARG A 71 7.94 -3.11 -30.34
C ARG A 71 7.08 -4.28 -30.81
N GLN A 72 5.76 -4.15 -30.75
CA GLN A 72 4.78 -5.21 -31.00
C GLN A 72 5.00 -6.48 -30.16
N ALA A 73 5.65 -6.32 -29.00
CA ALA A 73 5.97 -7.37 -28.06
C ALA A 73 5.93 -6.79 -26.64
N TYR A 74 5.35 -7.55 -25.71
CA TYR A 74 5.49 -7.30 -24.28
C TYR A 74 6.85 -7.79 -23.79
N THR A 75 7.29 -7.30 -22.64
CA THR A 75 8.57 -7.69 -22.05
C THR A 75 8.41 -8.12 -20.59
N ASP A 76 9.10 -9.19 -20.23
CA ASP A 76 9.31 -9.65 -18.86
C ASP A 76 10.74 -9.36 -18.36
N ASP A 77 11.55 -8.66 -19.17
CA ASP A 77 12.89 -8.22 -18.77
C ASP A 77 12.81 -7.22 -17.60
N ILE A 78 13.09 -7.72 -16.40
CA ILE A 78 13.13 -6.94 -15.15
C ILE A 78 14.47 -6.23 -14.92
N THR A 79 15.44 -6.36 -15.83
CA THR A 79 16.74 -5.69 -15.71
C THR A 79 16.63 -4.19 -16.03
N PRO A 80 17.63 -3.36 -15.69
CA PRO A 80 17.56 -1.92 -15.94
C PRO A 80 17.34 -1.50 -17.41
N SER A 81 17.59 -2.38 -18.38
CA SER A 81 17.35 -2.15 -19.81
C SER A 81 15.92 -2.47 -20.26
N GLY A 82 15.16 -3.24 -19.46
CA GLY A 82 13.80 -3.65 -19.77
C GLY A 82 12.74 -2.76 -19.12
N LEU A 83 11.85 -3.37 -18.34
CA LEU A 83 10.75 -2.74 -17.61
C LEU A 83 11.15 -1.49 -16.80
N PRO A 84 12.20 -1.52 -15.95
CA PRO A 84 12.68 -0.35 -15.24
C PRO A 84 13.07 0.85 -16.12
N SER A 85 13.44 0.65 -17.39
CA SER A 85 13.73 1.75 -18.32
C SER A 85 12.45 2.48 -18.76
N MET A 86 11.31 1.81 -18.68
CA MET A 86 10.00 2.30 -19.10
C MET A 86 9.22 2.88 -17.93
N GLU A 87 9.27 2.19 -16.79
CA GLU A 87 8.62 2.59 -15.55
C GLU A 87 9.56 2.30 -14.37
N GLY A 88 10.40 3.29 -14.05
CA GLY A 88 11.46 3.18 -13.04
C GLY A 88 11.01 3.40 -11.60
N SER A 89 9.75 3.80 -11.36
CA SER A 89 9.24 4.01 -9.99
C SER A 89 8.81 2.70 -9.31
N VAL A 90 8.78 1.60 -10.06
CA VAL A 90 8.27 0.30 -9.64
C VAL A 90 9.41 -0.68 -9.44
N ARG A 91 9.29 -1.53 -8.41
CA ARG A 91 10.16 -2.70 -8.22
C ARG A 91 9.55 -3.90 -8.93
N TYR A 92 10.36 -4.62 -9.68
CA TYR A 92 9.93 -5.78 -10.47
C TYR A 92 10.43 -7.10 -9.90
N GLY A 93 9.66 -8.17 -10.15
CA GLY A 93 10.05 -9.56 -9.95
C GLY A 93 9.61 -10.40 -11.16
N GLY A 94 10.23 -11.56 -11.37
CA GLY A 94 9.82 -12.49 -12.44
C GLY A 94 8.75 -13.49 -11.99
N ASP A 95 8.29 -14.34 -12.92
CA ASP A 95 7.53 -15.57 -12.63
C ASP A 95 6.10 -15.40 -12.08
N VAL A 96 5.50 -14.20 -12.13
CA VAL A 96 4.16 -13.87 -11.52
C VAL A 96 3.92 -14.53 -10.16
N ASP A 97 4.94 -14.59 -9.32
CA ASP A 97 4.83 -15.09 -7.95
C ASP A 97 4.83 -13.90 -7.00
N PRO A 98 3.67 -13.37 -6.58
CA PRO A 98 3.56 -12.19 -5.73
C PRO A 98 4.01 -12.46 -4.29
N ALA A 99 5.28 -12.82 -4.12
CA ALA A 99 5.90 -13.18 -2.84
C ALA A 99 6.07 -11.97 -1.91
N ALA A 100 6.26 -10.77 -2.46
CA ALA A 100 6.49 -9.54 -1.71
C ALA A 100 5.49 -8.43 -2.06
N THR A 101 5.17 -7.60 -1.06
CA THR A 101 4.37 -6.38 -1.25
C THR A 101 5.18 -5.27 -1.91
N GLY A 102 4.53 -4.41 -2.71
CA GLY A 102 5.18 -3.28 -3.37
C GLY A 102 6.12 -3.68 -4.51
N THR A 103 6.02 -4.93 -4.97
CA THR A 103 6.68 -5.44 -6.17
C THR A 103 5.59 -5.80 -7.18
N VAL A 104 5.87 -5.56 -8.47
CA VAL A 104 5.07 -6.09 -9.58
C VAL A 104 5.82 -7.26 -10.19
N TYR A 105 5.19 -8.41 -10.21
CA TYR A 105 5.72 -9.63 -10.79
C TYR A 105 5.20 -9.80 -12.20
N VAL A 106 6.08 -10.12 -13.13
CA VAL A 106 5.80 -10.12 -14.58
C VAL A 106 6.18 -11.46 -15.18
N ASP A 107 5.38 -11.90 -16.14
CA ASP A 107 5.63 -13.03 -17.02
C ASP A 107 4.96 -12.75 -18.36
N VAL A 108 5.66 -13.10 -19.43
CA VAL A 108 5.12 -13.02 -20.78
C VAL A 108 5.16 -14.43 -21.36
N SER A 109 3.99 -14.96 -21.73
CA SER A 109 3.91 -16.30 -22.30
C SER A 109 4.52 -16.34 -23.70
N THR A 110 4.76 -17.55 -24.23
CA THR A 110 5.21 -17.73 -25.62
C THR A 110 4.21 -17.24 -26.66
N ALA A 111 2.93 -17.07 -26.27
CA ALA A 111 1.89 -16.45 -27.09
C ALA A 111 1.86 -14.91 -26.93
N ASN A 112 2.87 -14.33 -26.30
CA ASN A 112 3.01 -12.90 -26.02
C ASN A 112 1.86 -12.37 -25.15
N VAL A 113 1.33 -13.20 -24.24
CA VAL A 113 0.30 -12.78 -23.27
C VAL A 113 1.02 -12.25 -22.03
N LEU A 114 0.79 -10.98 -21.71
CA LEU A 114 1.34 -10.35 -20.53
C LEU A 114 0.53 -10.74 -19.30
N THR A 115 1.20 -11.22 -18.26
CA THR A 115 0.58 -11.46 -16.95
C THR A 115 1.36 -10.70 -15.87
N LEU A 116 0.64 -9.87 -15.13
CA LEU A 116 1.16 -9.05 -14.03
C LEU A 116 0.52 -9.50 -12.71
N GLY A 117 1.30 -9.49 -11.63
CA GLY A 117 0.84 -9.84 -10.29
C GLY A 117 1.40 -8.92 -9.22
N SER A 118 0.60 -8.56 -8.22
CA SER A 118 1.07 -7.80 -7.06
C SER A 118 0.36 -8.21 -5.79
N ARG A 119 1.10 -8.24 -4.68
CA ARG A 119 0.56 -8.54 -3.35
C ARG A 119 0.24 -7.28 -2.58
N SER A 120 -0.99 -7.21 -2.08
CA SER A 120 -1.40 -6.20 -1.10
C SER A 120 -0.95 -6.60 0.30
N SER A 121 -0.68 -5.60 1.15
CA SER A 121 -0.43 -5.85 2.58
C SER A 121 -1.69 -6.26 3.36
N SER A 122 -2.86 -6.29 2.71
CA SER A 122 -4.06 -6.96 3.22
C SER A 122 -3.95 -8.49 3.21
N GLY A 123 -3.04 -9.05 2.40
CA GLY A 123 -2.91 -10.49 2.18
C GLY A 123 -3.46 -10.96 0.84
N SER A 124 -4.30 -10.18 0.17
CA SER A 124 -4.82 -10.52 -1.16
C SER A 124 -3.80 -10.22 -2.26
N CYS A 125 -3.79 -11.06 -3.29
CA CYS A 125 -3.04 -10.85 -4.51
C CYS A 125 -3.96 -10.42 -5.65
N PHE A 126 -3.47 -9.48 -6.44
CA PHE A 126 -4.14 -8.93 -7.60
C PHE A 126 -3.35 -9.31 -8.83
N TYR A 127 -4.05 -9.76 -9.85
CA TYR A 127 -3.47 -10.12 -11.12
C TYR A 127 -4.18 -9.39 -12.25
N VAL A 128 -3.41 -9.13 -13.31
CA VAL A 128 -3.89 -8.56 -14.56
C VAL A 128 -3.29 -9.36 -15.69
N GLN A 129 -4.08 -9.68 -16.70
CA GLN A 129 -3.60 -10.35 -17.90
C GLN A 129 -4.05 -9.55 -19.13
N GLU A 130 -3.15 -9.37 -20.09
CA GLU A 130 -3.49 -8.75 -21.37
C GLU A 130 -3.05 -9.65 -22.52
N THR A 131 -4.02 -9.93 -23.40
CA THR A 131 -3.77 -10.69 -24.63
C THR A 131 -3.55 -9.73 -25.80
N PRO A 132 -2.45 -9.87 -26.56
CA PRO A 132 -2.11 -8.97 -27.64
C PRO A 132 -3.18 -8.97 -28.74
N GLY A 133 -3.38 -7.81 -29.37
CA GLY A 133 -4.23 -7.65 -30.57
C GLY A 133 -5.73 -7.50 -30.31
N ASN A 134 -6.25 -7.90 -29.14
CA ASN A 134 -7.67 -7.80 -28.80
C ASN A 134 -8.00 -6.69 -27.79
N GLY A 135 -6.99 -6.13 -27.10
CA GLY A 135 -7.18 -5.12 -26.04
C GLY A 135 -8.01 -5.62 -24.85
N ASN A 136 -8.17 -6.95 -24.73
CA ASN A 136 -8.90 -7.56 -23.63
C ASN A 136 -7.97 -7.68 -22.43
N VAL A 137 -8.25 -6.88 -21.42
CA VAL A 137 -7.60 -6.94 -20.11
C VAL A 137 -8.47 -7.76 -19.16
N GLY A 138 -7.89 -8.83 -18.64
CA GLY A 138 -8.47 -9.69 -17.61
C GLY A 138 -7.96 -9.35 -16.22
N TYR A 139 -8.78 -9.55 -15.21
CA TYR A 139 -8.49 -9.23 -13.81
C TYR A 139 -8.81 -10.39 -12.89
N LEU A 140 -8.00 -10.60 -11.85
CA LEU A 140 -8.23 -11.63 -10.83
C LEU A 140 -7.80 -11.13 -9.45
N ILE A 141 -8.59 -11.46 -8.42
CA ILE A 141 -8.19 -11.34 -7.01
C ILE A 141 -8.15 -12.73 -6.42
N ASP A 142 -7.08 -13.07 -5.70
CA ASP A 142 -6.99 -14.32 -4.97
C ASP A 142 -6.32 -14.12 -3.60
N ALA A 143 -6.91 -14.68 -2.54
CA ALA A 143 -6.37 -14.59 -1.17
C ALA A 143 -5.25 -15.61 -0.89
N THR A 144 -5.15 -16.67 -1.71
CA THR A 144 -4.13 -17.72 -1.61
C THR A 144 -2.89 -17.44 -2.45
N CYS A 145 -2.94 -16.39 -3.29
CA CYS A 145 -1.84 -15.93 -4.12
C CYS A 145 -1.18 -17.03 -4.99
N PRO A 146 -1.93 -17.86 -5.72
CA PRO A 146 -1.34 -18.87 -6.58
C PRO A 146 -0.68 -18.20 -7.79
N ARG A 147 0.36 -18.82 -8.35
CA ARG A 147 0.85 -18.44 -9.69
C ARG A 147 -0.28 -18.72 -10.71
N PRO A 148 -0.71 -17.73 -11.51
CA PRO A 148 -1.67 -17.96 -12.57
C PRO A 148 -1.11 -18.94 -13.61
N SER A 149 -1.97 -19.82 -14.13
CA SER A 149 -1.66 -20.72 -15.24
C SER A 149 -2.47 -20.29 -16.47
N GLU A 150 -2.19 -20.87 -17.64
CA GLU A 150 -2.97 -20.62 -18.86
C GLU A 150 -4.46 -20.98 -18.72
N ALA A 151 -4.82 -21.86 -17.77
CA ALA A 151 -6.20 -22.23 -17.48
C ALA A 151 -6.90 -21.30 -16.46
N THR A 152 -6.18 -20.32 -15.90
CA THR A 152 -6.74 -19.41 -14.92
C THR A 152 -7.74 -18.47 -15.57
N ASN A 153 -8.98 -18.44 -15.06
CA ASN A 153 -10.03 -17.58 -15.58
C ASN A 153 -9.91 -16.17 -15.00
N PHE A 154 -9.72 -15.19 -15.89
CA PHE A 154 -9.70 -13.78 -15.53
C PHE A 154 -11.09 -13.14 -15.78
N GLY A 155 -11.57 -12.37 -14.81
CA GLY A 155 -12.80 -11.58 -14.90
C GLY A 155 -12.60 -10.26 -15.64
N ARG A 156 -13.69 -9.49 -15.80
CA ARG A 156 -13.67 -8.16 -16.46
C ARG A 156 -13.28 -7.01 -15.52
N SER A 157 -13.24 -7.27 -14.23
CA SER A 157 -12.76 -6.37 -13.17
C SER A 157 -12.25 -7.21 -12.01
N TRP A 158 -11.49 -6.57 -11.13
CA TRP A 158 -11.26 -7.09 -9.78
C TRP A 158 -12.59 -7.15 -9.00
#